data_AF-A0A9N7Z3M0-F1
#
_entry.id   AF-A0A9N7Z3M0-F1
#
_cell.length_a   1.000
_cell.length_b   1.000
_cell.length_c   1.000
_cell.angle_alpha   90.00
_cell.angle_beta   90.00
_cell.angle_gamma   90.00
#
_symmetry.space_group_name_H-M   'P 1'
#
loop_
_entity.id
_entity.type
_entity.pdbx_description
1 polymer ?
#
loop_
_entity_poly.entity_id
_entity_poly.type
_entity_poly.pdbx_seq_one_letter_code
_entity_poly.pdbx_strand_id
1 'polypeptide(L)'
;MRRLTWMKVDRIVGQEAGASLWDILLYRKQFYEKWLDVRVLCGTGDTVEDVAGKVLKAVERYEGHAADTYVSTRGDSGGSTHFSDVVVEGLATDGGLYVPRSGIPQLDAGEWQRLVDMSYPERALVLLEKCIHPLDVSASDLRTMVFEAYGSNFSSEEVAPVKHLHHNQYVQELFHGPTASFKDLALQLMPQLFAYCLPAMCNYLILVATSGDTGSAVLSGFRSLAGADRQKTGVLVFFPEEGVSEIQKLQMMSYREGNARAVSVRADFDFCQRSIKRMFGESGLTGHLAVEYGTVLSTANSINWARLLPQLVYHSSAYLDLCRAGVITFGEPVDVCIPTGNFGNAMSALYAKRMGVPIRKSHLCIQPQPHRHGLYHHGPV
;
A
#
# COMPACT_ATOMS: atom_id res chain seq x y z
N MET A 1 -0.98 -1.51 -45.75
CA MET A 1 0.18 -2.13 -46.41
C MET A 1 1.33 -1.13 -46.68
N ARG A 2 1.16 -0.03 -47.44
CA ARG A 2 2.28 0.89 -47.81
C ARG A 2 2.89 1.74 -46.67
N ARG A 3 2.14 2.01 -45.59
CA ARG A 3 2.60 2.83 -44.45
C ARG A 3 3.61 2.09 -43.56
N LEU A 4 3.42 0.78 -43.37
CA LEU A 4 4.32 -0.09 -42.58
C LEU A 4 5.72 -0.23 -43.23
N THR A 5 5.77 -0.28 -44.56
CA THR A 5 7.02 -0.38 -45.35
C THR A 5 7.86 0.90 -45.30
N TRP A 6 7.24 2.05 -45.08
CA TRP A 6 7.92 3.34 -44.94
C TRP A 6 8.43 3.61 -43.52
N MET A 7 7.78 3.04 -42.50
CA MET A 7 8.12 3.30 -41.11
C MET A 7 9.34 2.51 -40.59
N LYS A 8 9.98 1.66 -41.40
CA LYS A 8 11.10 0.77 -40.98
C LYS A 8 10.83 0.12 -39.61
N VAL A 9 9.58 -0.28 -39.35
CA VAL A 9 9.16 -0.85 -38.05
C VAL A 9 9.84 -2.20 -37.79
N ASP A 10 10.27 -2.84 -38.88
CA ASP A 10 10.99 -4.09 -39.00
C ASP A 10 12.51 -3.98 -38.80
N ARG A 11 13.06 -2.79 -38.49
CA ARG A 11 14.49 -2.61 -38.19
C ARG A 11 14.73 -1.63 -37.05
N ILE A 12 15.30 -2.10 -35.94
CA ILE A 12 15.99 -1.26 -34.96
C ILE A 12 17.42 -1.03 -35.48
N VAL A 13 17.93 0.20 -35.37
CA VAL A 13 19.35 0.49 -35.60
C VAL A 13 20.19 -0.40 -34.67
N GLY A 14 20.95 -1.36 -35.24
CA GLY A 14 21.88 -2.22 -34.48
C GLY A 14 21.51 -3.71 -34.37
N GLN A 15 20.43 -4.21 -34.98
CA GLN A 15 20.13 -5.66 -35.02
C GLN A 15 20.25 -6.26 -36.43
N GLU A 16 20.71 -7.51 -36.51
CA GLU A 16 20.91 -8.25 -37.76
C GLU A 16 19.58 -8.57 -38.47
N ALA A 17 19.64 -8.80 -39.79
CA ALA A 17 18.46 -9.18 -40.56
C ALA A 17 17.92 -10.54 -40.10
N GLY A 18 16.65 -10.59 -39.65
CA GLY A 18 15.98 -11.83 -39.23
C GLY A 18 15.51 -11.88 -37.77
N ALA A 19 15.74 -10.85 -36.96
CA ALA A 19 15.21 -10.77 -35.60
C ALA A 19 13.68 -10.85 -35.57
N SER A 20 13.13 -11.68 -34.68
CA SER A 20 11.67 -11.81 -34.56
C SER A 20 11.05 -10.54 -33.97
N LEU A 21 9.78 -10.28 -34.27
CA LEU A 21 9.05 -9.16 -33.65
C LEU A 21 9.04 -9.28 -32.12
N TRP A 22 9.03 -10.50 -31.58
CA TRP A 22 9.10 -10.76 -30.15
C TRP A 22 10.42 -10.28 -29.55
N ASP A 23 11.55 -10.61 -30.17
CA ASP A 23 12.88 -10.19 -29.70
C ASP A 23 13.06 -8.67 -29.78
N ILE A 24 12.54 -8.06 -30.85
CA ILE A 24 12.50 -6.61 -31.05
C ILE A 24 11.70 -5.94 -29.92
N LEU A 25 10.51 -6.46 -29.60
CA LEU A 25 9.66 -5.93 -28.53
C LEU A 25 10.29 -6.16 -27.16
N LEU A 26 10.88 -7.33 -26.91
CA LEU A 26 11.56 -7.65 -25.66
C LEU A 26 12.77 -6.73 -25.42
N TYR A 27 13.58 -6.48 -26.45
CA TYR A 27 14.69 -5.54 -26.38
C TYR A 27 14.20 -4.10 -26.16
N ARG A 28 13.10 -3.69 -26.80
CA ARG A 28 12.54 -2.34 -26.64
C ARG A 28 11.82 -2.13 -25.31
N LYS A 29 11.32 -3.21 -24.70
CA LYS A 29 10.58 -3.19 -23.43
C LYS A 29 11.33 -2.39 -22.37
N GLN A 30 12.64 -2.58 -22.22
CA GLN A 30 13.46 -1.85 -21.24
C GLN A 30 13.46 -0.32 -21.45
N PHE A 31 13.33 0.14 -22.70
CA PHE A 31 13.29 1.56 -23.00
C PHE A 31 11.90 2.13 -22.74
N TYR A 32 10.83 1.37 -23.03
CA TYR A 32 9.46 1.82 -22.76
C TYR A 32 9.08 1.74 -21.28
N GLU A 33 9.56 0.73 -20.56
CA GLU A 33 9.30 0.56 -19.12
C GLU A 33 9.82 1.73 -18.29
N LYS A 34 10.87 2.41 -18.77
CA LYS A 34 11.42 3.58 -18.09
C LYS A 34 10.54 4.84 -18.22
N TRP A 35 9.72 4.94 -19.26
CA TRP A 35 9.06 6.19 -19.66
C TRP A 35 7.54 6.04 -19.89
N LEU A 36 6.89 5.07 -19.24
CA LEU A 36 5.44 4.93 -19.35
C LEU A 36 4.73 5.68 -18.22
N ASP A 37 3.73 6.48 -18.62
CA ASP A 37 2.83 7.17 -17.68
C ASP A 37 1.60 6.30 -17.35
N VAL A 38 1.21 5.42 -18.26
CA VAL A 38 0.00 4.61 -18.16
C VAL A 38 0.27 3.19 -18.66
N ARG A 39 -0.15 2.18 -17.88
CA ARG A 39 -0.12 0.78 -18.29
C ARG A 39 -1.52 0.26 -18.60
N VAL A 40 -1.63 -0.47 -19.70
CA VAL A 40 -2.86 -1.15 -20.11
C VAL A 40 -2.63 -2.65 -20.08
N LEU A 41 -3.50 -3.38 -19.38
CA LEU A 41 -3.44 -4.84 -19.30
C LEU A 41 -4.20 -5.46 -20.47
N CYS A 42 -3.44 -6.02 -21.41
CA CYS A 42 -3.95 -6.78 -22.54
C CYS A 42 -3.77 -8.29 -22.26
N GLY A 43 -4.79 -9.09 -22.58
CA GLY A 43 -4.79 -10.54 -22.42
C GLY A 43 -4.85 -11.28 -23.74
N THR A 44 -4.54 -12.58 -23.70
CA THR A 44 -4.77 -13.49 -24.83
C THR A 44 -6.26 -13.54 -25.17
N GLY A 45 -6.60 -13.19 -26.41
CA GLY A 45 -7.97 -13.16 -26.90
C GLY A 45 -8.61 -11.76 -26.95
N ASP A 46 -7.95 -10.72 -26.45
CA ASP A 46 -8.40 -9.35 -26.67
C ASP A 46 -8.32 -9.01 -28.18
N THR A 47 -9.40 -8.44 -28.71
CA THR A 47 -9.42 -7.90 -30.07
C THR A 47 -8.67 -6.57 -30.14
N VAL A 48 -8.38 -6.09 -31.36
CA VAL A 48 -7.75 -4.78 -31.53
C VAL A 48 -8.65 -3.67 -30.96
N GLU A 49 -9.96 -3.84 -31.10
CA GLU A 49 -10.99 -2.96 -30.57
C GLU A 49 -11.00 -2.95 -29.04
N ASP A 50 -10.86 -4.11 -28.40
CA ASP A 50 -10.77 -4.21 -26.94
C ASP A 50 -9.52 -3.49 -26.43
N VAL A 51 -8.38 -3.71 -27.07
CA VAL A 51 -7.12 -3.03 -26.71
C VAL A 51 -7.25 -1.53 -26.89
N ALA A 52 -7.81 -1.07 -28.01
CA ALA A 52 -8.03 0.35 -28.27
C ALA A 52 -8.96 0.98 -27.22
N GLY A 53 -10.05 0.30 -26.87
CA GLY A 53 -10.97 0.75 -25.82
C GLY A 53 -10.32 0.85 -24.44
N LYS A 54 -9.47 -0.12 -24.08
CA LYS A 54 -8.70 -0.07 -22.82
C LYS A 54 -7.69 1.09 -22.80
N VAL A 55 -7.02 1.34 -23.93
CA VAL A 55 -6.11 2.50 -24.07
C VAL A 55 -6.86 3.81 -23.92
N LEU A 56 -8.00 3.98 -24.60
CA LEU A 56 -8.82 5.18 -24.48
C LEU A 56 -9.25 5.43 -23.04
N LYS A 57 -9.78 4.42 -22.33
CA LYS A 57 -10.15 4.54 -20.91
C LYS A 57 -8.98 4.95 -20.02
N ALA A 58 -7.78 4.42 -20.31
CA ALA A 58 -6.61 4.72 -19.51
C ALA A 58 -6.10 6.15 -19.73
N VAL A 59 -6.20 6.66 -20.98
CA VAL A 59 -5.91 8.06 -21.32
C VAL A 59 -6.96 9.00 -20.72
N GLU A 60 -8.25 8.67 -20.83
CA GLU A 60 -9.35 9.44 -20.21
C GLU A 60 -9.16 9.57 -18.70
N ARG A 61 -8.76 8.48 -18.01
CA ARG A 61 -8.44 8.54 -16.59
C ARG A 61 -7.25 9.46 -16.33
N TYR A 62 -6.18 9.35 -17.11
CA TYR A 62 -4.98 10.18 -16.98
C TYR A 62 -5.29 11.68 -17.12
N GLU A 63 -6.14 12.05 -18.07
CA GLU A 63 -6.62 13.42 -18.26
C GLU A 63 -7.61 13.85 -17.17
N GLY A 64 -8.34 12.90 -16.58
CA GLY A 64 -9.37 13.10 -15.57
C GLY A 64 -8.88 13.21 -14.11
N HIS A 65 -7.60 13.52 -13.85
CA HIS A 65 -7.02 13.59 -12.50
C HIS A 65 -7.83 14.42 -11.50
N ALA A 66 -8.46 15.51 -11.94
CA ALA A 66 -9.31 16.36 -11.11
C ALA A 66 -10.49 15.61 -10.46
N ALA A 67 -10.92 14.48 -11.02
CA ALA A 67 -11.98 13.63 -10.46
C ALA A 67 -11.46 12.57 -9.46
N ASP A 68 -10.16 12.21 -9.51
CA ASP A 68 -9.51 11.26 -8.60
C ASP A 68 -9.12 11.98 -7.30
N THR A 69 -10.14 12.29 -6.49
CA THR A 69 -10.01 13.04 -5.23
C THR A 69 -10.48 12.22 -4.02
N TYR A 70 -10.06 12.67 -2.84
CA TYR A 70 -10.44 12.16 -1.53
C TYR A 70 -11.30 13.19 -0.78
N VAL A 71 -12.14 12.69 0.12
CA VAL A 71 -13.00 13.48 1.02
C VAL A 71 -12.84 13.00 2.45
N SER A 72 -13.09 13.88 3.42
CA SER A 72 -13.13 13.47 4.82
C SER A 72 -14.45 12.79 5.16
N THR A 73 -14.38 11.73 5.95
CA THR A 73 -15.54 11.08 6.60
C THR A 73 -16.35 12.01 7.51
N ARG A 74 -15.84 13.20 7.88
CA ARG A 74 -16.53 14.18 8.75
C ARG A 74 -17.03 15.42 8.02
N GLY A 75 -16.75 15.55 6.73
CA GLY A 75 -17.20 16.67 5.92
C GLY A 75 -16.46 16.76 4.59
N ASP A 76 -17.09 17.38 3.60
CA ASP A 76 -16.39 17.79 2.38
C ASP A 76 -15.85 19.21 2.62
N SER A 77 -14.53 19.36 2.71
CA SER A 77 -13.88 20.66 2.80
C SER A 77 -13.91 21.42 1.46
N GLY A 78 -14.46 20.82 0.39
CA GLY A 78 -14.62 21.44 -0.92
C GLY A 78 -13.32 21.59 -1.71
N GLY A 79 -12.20 21.11 -1.15
CA GLY A 79 -10.88 21.11 -1.79
C GLY A 79 -10.64 19.88 -2.67
N SER A 80 -9.75 20.02 -3.65
CA SER A 80 -9.19 18.90 -4.42
C SER A 80 -8.04 18.27 -3.62
N THR A 81 -8.35 17.27 -2.79
CA THR A 81 -7.33 16.47 -2.09
C THR A 81 -7.04 15.21 -2.90
N HIS A 82 -5.80 15.00 -3.30
CA HIS A 82 -5.36 13.84 -4.10
C HIS A 82 -4.62 12.80 -3.25
N PHE A 83 -4.21 11.68 -3.86
CA PHE A 83 -3.57 10.60 -3.10
C PHE A 83 -2.29 11.06 -2.40
N SER A 84 -1.47 11.86 -3.08
CA SER A 84 -0.22 12.42 -2.55
C SER A 84 -0.45 13.23 -1.27
N ASP A 85 -1.47 14.09 -1.26
CA ASP A 85 -1.87 14.87 -0.08
C ASP A 85 -2.28 13.95 1.07
N VAL A 86 -3.14 12.96 0.79
CA VAL A 86 -3.64 12.01 1.79
C VAL A 86 -2.52 11.19 2.42
N VAL A 87 -1.50 10.82 1.64
CA VAL A 87 -0.34 10.08 2.14
C VAL A 87 0.49 10.93 3.10
N VAL A 88 0.70 12.21 2.79
CA VAL A 88 1.50 13.12 3.61
C VAL A 88 0.77 13.58 4.87
N GLU A 89 -0.50 13.96 4.73
CA GLU A 89 -1.33 14.46 5.83
C GLU A 89 -1.76 13.35 6.80
N GLY A 90 -2.11 12.18 6.27
CA GLY A 90 -2.52 10.99 7.02
C GLY A 90 -3.90 11.08 7.69
N LEU A 91 -4.28 12.24 8.23
CA LEU A 91 -5.60 12.57 8.79
C LEU A 91 -6.11 13.85 8.15
N ALA A 92 -7.42 13.93 7.93
CA ALA A 92 -8.03 15.16 7.45
C ALA A 92 -7.96 16.27 8.52
N THR A 93 -7.99 17.52 8.07
CA THR A 93 -7.89 18.71 8.94
C THR A 93 -9.02 18.83 9.97
N ASP A 94 -10.18 18.21 9.71
CA ASP A 94 -11.32 18.09 10.64
C ASP A 94 -11.22 16.89 11.61
N GLY A 95 -10.07 16.21 11.61
CA GLY A 95 -9.80 15.00 12.38
C GLY A 95 -10.53 13.75 11.88
N GLY A 96 -11.18 13.82 10.71
CA GLY A 96 -11.75 12.68 10.02
C GLY A 96 -10.71 11.85 9.26
N LEU A 97 -11.17 10.71 8.73
CA LEU A 97 -10.38 9.87 7.82
C LEU A 97 -10.65 10.27 6.37
N TYR A 98 -9.63 10.20 5.52
CA TYR A 98 -9.80 10.32 4.08
C TYR A 98 -10.44 9.07 3.48
N VAL A 99 -11.32 9.24 2.49
CA VAL A 99 -11.89 8.18 1.65
C VAL A 99 -11.97 8.66 0.19
N PRO A 100 -11.83 7.79 -0.83
CA PRO A 100 -11.91 8.20 -2.22
C PRO A 100 -13.33 8.65 -2.54
N ARG A 101 -13.48 9.83 -3.15
CA ARG A 101 -14.77 10.44 -3.50
C ARG A 101 -15.58 9.53 -4.42
N SER A 102 -14.92 8.94 -5.40
CA SER A 102 -15.52 8.03 -6.40
C SER A 102 -15.63 6.57 -5.93
N GLY A 103 -15.20 6.27 -4.71
CA GLY A 103 -15.10 4.91 -4.19
C GLY A 103 -13.85 4.15 -4.68
N ILE A 104 -13.81 2.85 -4.39
CA ILE A 104 -12.71 1.98 -4.85
C ILE A 104 -13.00 1.53 -6.29
N PRO A 105 -12.02 1.58 -7.20
CA PRO A 105 -12.18 1.12 -8.57
C PRO A 105 -12.54 -0.37 -8.60
N GLN A 106 -13.37 -0.77 -9.56
CA GLN A 106 -13.73 -2.17 -9.78
C GLN A 106 -12.91 -2.76 -10.92
N LEU A 107 -12.53 -4.02 -10.77
CA LEU A 107 -11.94 -4.82 -11.84
C LEU A 107 -12.99 -5.81 -12.36
N ASP A 108 -13.03 -6.00 -13.67
CA ASP A 108 -13.87 -7.02 -14.29
C ASP A 108 -13.28 -8.44 -14.08
N ALA A 109 -14.09 -9.47 -14.32
CA ALA A 109 -13.68 -10.86 -14.12
C ALA A 109 -12.46 -11.26 -14.98
N GLY A 110 -12.36 -10.70 -16.20
CA GLY A 110 -11.20 -10.94 -17.06
C GLY A 110 -9.94 -10.26 -16.53
N GLU A 111 -10.05 -9.06 -15.97
CA GLU A 111 -8.97 -8.36 -15.28
C GLU A 111 -8.45 -9.19 -14.11
N TRP A 112 -9.34 -9.72 -13.27
CA TRP A 112 -8.95 -10.58 -12.15
C TRP A 112 -8.31 -11.89 -12.59
N GLN A 113 -8.87 -12.57 -13.60
CA GLN A 113 -8.31 -13.81 -14.14
C GLN A 113 -6.88 -13.63 -14.62
N ARG A 114 -6.55 -12.47 -15.20
CA ARG A 114 -5.18 -12.14 -15.63
C ARG A 114 -4.18 -12.02 -14.48
N LEU A 115 -4.65 -11.84 -13.23
CA LEU A 115 -3.80 -11.73 -12.05
C LEU A 115 -3.51 -13.08 -11.39
N VAL A 116 -4.19 -14.15 -11.78
CA VAL A 116 -4.08 -15.47 -11.14
C VAL A 116 -2.65 -16.00 -11.21
N ASP A 117 -2.00 -15.91 -12.37
CA ASP A 117 -0.65 -16.44 -12.58
C ASP A 117 0.48 -15.45 -12.26
N MET A 118 0.13 -14.22 -11.88
CA MET A 118 1.11 -13.19 -11.52
C MET A 118 1.69 -13.42 -10.13
N SER A 119 2.94 -13.03 -9.94
CA SER A 119 3.58 -12.96 -8.62
C SER A 119 2.94 -11.91 -7.72
N TYR A 120 3.18 -11.99 -6.40
CA TYR A 120 2.68 -10.99 -5.45
C TYR A 120 3.04 -9.53 -5.82
N PRO A 121 4.31 -9.17 -6.13
CA PRO A 121 4.63 -7.78 -6.51
C PRO A 121 3.95 -7.35 -7.82
N GLU A 122 3.75 -8.26 -8.78
CA GLU A 122 3.02 -7.93 -10.02
C GLU A 122 1.53 -7.67 -9.75
N ARG A 123 0.88 -8.52 -8.93
CA ARG A 123 -0.49 -8.28 -8.46
C ARG A 123 -0.59 -6.97 -7.71
N ALA A 124 0.34 -6.71 -6.79
CA ALA A 124 0.41 -5.46 -6.04
C ALA A 124 0.46 -4.25 -6.97
N LEU A 125 1.35 -4.27 -7.96
CA LEU A 125 1.53 -3.19 -8.90
C LEU A 125 0.25 -2.91 -9.70
N VAL A 126 -0.43 -3.95 -10.21
CA VAL A 126 -1.70 -3.76 -10.94
C VAL A 126 -2.77 -3.15 -10.04
N LEU A 127 -2.97 -3.69 -8.84
CA LEU A 127 -4.04 -3.24 -7.94
C LEU A 127 -3.78 -1.81 -7.43
N LEU A 128 -2.51 -1.47 -7.18
CA LEU A 128 -2.11 -0.14 -6.75
C LEU A 128 -2.24 0.90 -7.87
N GLU A 129 -1.85 0.59 -9.11
CA GLU A 129 -2.07 1.51 -10.24
C GLU A 129 -3.53 1.80 -10.53
N LYS A 130 -4.44 0.89 -10.15
CA LYS A 130 -5.88 1.15 -10.23
C LYS A 130 -6.33 2.17 -9.18
N CYS A 131 -5.70 2.18 -8.00
CA CYS A 131 -6.08 3.05 -6.88
C CYS A 131 -5.30 4.38 -6.81
N ILE A 132 -4.10 4.41 -7.38
CA ILE A 132 -3.18 5.55 -7.34
C ILE A 132 -3.14 6.17 -8.73
N HIS A 133 -3.39 7.47 -8.83
CA HIS A 133 -3.33 8.17 -10.10
C HIS A 133 -1.85 8.38 -10.51
N PRO A 134 -1.48 8.19 -11.79
CA PRO A 134 -0.09 8.33 -12.26
C PRO A 134 0.51 9.74 -12.08
N LEU A 135 -0.32 10.78 -11.96
CA LEU A 135 0.14 12.13 -11.60
C LEU A 135 0.47 12.29 -10.11
N ASP A 136 -0.07 11.44 -9.24
CA ASP A 136 0.28 11.44 -7.82
C ASP A 136 1.54 10.61 -7.56
N VAL A 137 1.65 9.45 -8.23
CA VAL A 137 2.85 8.60 -8.23
C VAL A 137 3.02 7.99 -9.62
N SER A 138 4.14 8.26 -10.29
CA SER A 138 4.37 7.74 -11.63
C SER A 138 4.35 6.20 -11.65
N ALA A 139 3.87 5.61 -12.75
CA ALA A 139 3.79 4.16 -12.88
C ALA A 139 5.18 3.48 -12.77
N SER A 140 6.22 4.13 -13.30
CA SER A 140 7.61 3.66 -13.24
C SER A 140 8.16 3.68 -11.81
N ASP A 141 7.91 4.75 -11.06
CA ASP A 141 8.35 4.87 -9.66
C ASP A 141 7.57 3.90 -8.77
N LEU A 142 6.24 3.81 -8.94
CA LEU A 142 5.40 2.86 -8.20
C LEU A 142 5.86 1.43 -8.43
N ARG A 143 6.19 1.06 -9.68
CA ARG A 143 6.77 -0.26 -9.98
C ARG A 143 8.06 -0.48 -9.20
N THR A 144 8.98 0.46 -9.25
CA THR A 144 10.26 0.35 -8.52
C THR A 144 10.01 0.13 -7.04
N MET A 145 9.15 0.96 -6.44
CA MET A 145 8.84 0.87 -5.01
C MET A 145 8.20 -0.45 -4.61
N VAL A 146 7.27 -0.98 -5.43
CA VAL A 146 6.58 -2.25 -5.16
C VAL A 146 7.56 -3.42 -5.19
N PHE A 147 8.45 -3.47 -6.19
CA PHE A 147 9.42 -4.57 -6.31
C PHE A 147 10.54 -4.47 -5.27
N GLU A 148 10.89 -3.26 -4.80
CA GLU A 148 11.78 -3.08 -3.66
C GLU A 148 11.12 -3.47 -2.34
N ALA A 149 9.84 -3.12 -2.16
CA ALA A 149 9.09 -3.40 -0.93
C ALA A 149 8.85 -4.91 -0.72
N TYR A 150 8.55 -5.66 -1.78
CA TYR A 150 8.20 -7.08 -1.74
C TYR A 150 9.24 -7.96 -2.44
N GLY A 151 10.50 -7.76 -2.08
CA GLY A 151 11.64 -8.47 -2.65
C GLY A 151 12.29 -9.43 -1.65
N SER A 152 13.63 -9.42 -1.63
CA SER A 152 14.46 -10.31 -0.79
C SER A 152 14.41 -10.01 0.71
N ASN A 153 13.78 -8.91 1.12
CA ASN A 153 13.49 -8.57 2.51
C ASN A 153 12.39 -9.47 3.12
N PHE A 154 11.62 -10.19 2.29
CA PHE A 154 10.69 -11.22 2.74
C PHE A 154 11.35 -12.59 2.70
N SER A 155 11.14 -13.40 3.74
CA SER A 155 11.70 -14.75 3.85
C SER A 155 10.99 -15.77 2.94
N SER A 156 9.94 -15.37 2.24
CA SER A 156 9.15 -16.20 1.32
C SER A 156 9.03 -15.47 0.00
N GLU A 157 9.37 -16.14 -1.11
CA GLU A 157 9.24 -15.59 -2.46
C GLU A 157 7.77 -15.30 -2.83
N GLU A 158 6.82 -16.02 -2.22
CA GLU A 158 5.38 -15.78 -2.39
C GLU A 158 4.90 -14.55 -1.59
N VAL A 159 5.75 -13.99 -0.72
CA VAL A 159 5.53 -12.81 0.16
C VAL A 159 4.44 -13.01 1.21
N ALA A 160 3.24 -13.42 0.80
CA ALA A 160 2.05 -13.62 1.63
C ALA A 160 1.30 -14.93 1.25
N PRO A 161 1.95 -16.10 1.36
CA PRO A 161 1.40 -17.36 0.87
C PRO A 161 0.15 -17.80 1.63
N VAL A 162 -0.72 -18.55 0.95
CA VAL A 162 -1.88 -19.22 1.55
C VAL A 162 -1.55 -20.70 1.75
N LYS A 163 -1.60 -21.17 3.00
CA LYS A 163 -1.36 -22.57 3.36
C LYS A 163 -2.65 -23.25 3.78
N HIS A 164 -2.81 -24.49 3.35
CA HIS A 164 -3.90 -25.36 3.80
C HIS A 164 -3.68 -25.73 5.26
N LEU A 165 -4.72 -25.59 6.08
CA LEU A 165 -4.70 -25.99 7.48
C LEU A 165 -5.43 -27.33 7.66
N HIS A 166 -6.74 -27.33 7.41
CA HIS A 166 -7.57 -28.53 7.48
C HIS A 166 -8.93 -28.31 6.79
N HIS A 167 -9.51 -29.34 6.18
CA HIS A 167 -10.78 -29.24 5.40
C HIS A 167 -10.77 -28.05 4.43
N ASN A 168 -11.76 -27.16 4.52
CA ASN A 168 -11.87 -25.94 3.70
C ASN A 168 -11.28 -24.71 4.42
N GLN A 169 -10.35 -24.92 5.36
CA GLN A 169 -9.69 -23.85 6.09
C GLN A 169 -8.25 -23.67 5.64
N TYR A 170 -7.92 -22.42 5.40
CA TYR A 170 -6.61 -21.97 4.94
C TYR A 170 -6.13 -20.83 5.82
N VAL A 171 -4.82 -20.69 5.94
CA VAL A 171 -4.16 -19.61 6.68
C VAL A 171 -3.32 -18.82 5.70
N GLN A 172 -3.52 -17.50 5.67
CA GLN A 172 -2.62 -16.60 4.97
C GLN A 172 -1.47 -16.20 5.89
N GLU A 173 -0.26 -16.59 5.53
CA GLU A 173 0.95 -16.29 6.30
C GLU A 173 1.43 -14.88 5.98
N LEU A 174 1.16 -13.93 6.88
CA LEU A 174 1.53 -12.51 6.72
C LEU A 174 2.77 -12.13 7.54
N PHE A 175 3.59 -13.09 7.95
CA PHE A 175 4.69 -12.89 8.90
C PHE A 175 6.07 -13.18 8.28
N HIS A 176 6.18 -13.23 6.96
CA HIS A 176 7.46 -13.44 6.28
C HIS A 176 8.28 -12.16 6.08
N GLY A 177 7.74 -11.00 6.46
CA GLY A 177 8.47 -9.74 6.41
C GLY A 177 9.56 -9.63 7.47
N PRO A 178 10.37 -8.55 7.41
CA PRO A 178 11.57 -8.37 8.24
C PRO A 178 11.30 -8.29 9.75
N THR A 179 10.05 -8.06 10.16
CA THR A 179 9.68 -7.96 11.58
C THR A 179 8.74 -9.06 12.05
N ALA A 180 8.49 -10.05 11.17
CA ALA A 180 7.57 -11.15 11.41
C ALA A 180 6.13 -10.70 11.74
N SER A 181 5.67 -9.62 11.10
CA SER A 181 4.33 -9.07 11.32
C SER A 181 3.65 -8.69 10.02
N PHE A 182 2.32 -8.84 9.95
CA PHE A 182 1.52 -8.41 8.80
C PHE A 182 1.65 -6.92 8.46
N LYS A 183 2.14 -6.13 9.41
CA LYS A 183 2.37 -4.69 9.23
C LYS A 183 3.51 -4.43 8.23
N ASP A 184 4.41 -5.39 8.03
CA ASP A 184 5.49 -5.30 7.05
C ASP A 184 4.96 -5.13 5.63
N LEU A 185 3.86 -5.81 5.28
CA LEU A 185 3.25 -5.69 3.95
C LEU A 185 2.88 -4.25 3.61
N ALA A 186 2.46 -3.46 4.61
CA ALA A 186 2.19 -2.04 4.42
C ALA A 186 3.44 -1.17 4.58
N LEU A 187 4.25 -1.45 5.60
CA LEU A 187 5.31 -0.55 6.05
C LEU A 187 6.63 -0.72 5.31
N GLN A 188 6.77 -1.73 4.44
CA GLN A 188 7.89 -1.78 3.50
C GLN A 188 7.65 -0.91 2.25
N LEU A 189 6.38 -0.64 1.90
CA LEU A 189 6.01 0.22 0.76
C LEU A 189 5.68 1.66 1.19
N MET A 190 4.96 1.84 2.29
CA MET A 190 4.48 3.16 2.74
C MET A 190 5.59 4.23 2.87
N PRO A 191 6.78 3.94 3.44
CA PRO A 191 7.84 4.95 3.54
C PRO A 191 8.31 5.47 2.18
N GLN A 192 8.33 4.61 1.16
CA GLN A 192 8.75 4.98 -0.19
C GLN A 192 7.69 5.88 -0.86
N LEU A 193 6.41 5.51 -0.76
CA LEU A 193 5.29 6.36 -1.21
C LEU A 193 5.28 7.70 -0.47
N PHE A 194 5.51 7.68 0.84
CA PHE A 194 5.56 8.87 1.67
C PHE A 194 6.69 9.79 1.22
N ALA A 195 7.91 9.28 1.09
CA ALA A 195 9.08 10.01 0.61
C ALA A 195 8.85 10.64 -0.77
N TYR A 196 8.25 9.87 -1.69
CA TYR A 196 7.93 10.34 -3.04
C TYR A 196 6.97 11.55 -3.02
N CYS A 197 5.95 11.50 -2.16
CA CYS A 197 4.95 12.55 -2.04
C CYS A 197 5.42 13.74 -1.17
N LEU A 198 6.62 13.69 -0.57
CA LEU A 198 7.08 14.77 0.29
C LEU A 198 7.33 16.08 -0.48
N PRO A 199 6.88 17.23 0.04
CA PRO A 199 7.31 18.53 -0.46
C PRO A 199 8.84 18.68 -0.43
N ALA A 200 9.42 19.18 -1.52
CA ALA A 200 10.87 19.20 -1.72
C ALA A 200 11.66 19.96 -0.63
N MET A 201 11.05 20.94 0.03
CA MET A 201 11.71 21.87 0.97
C MET A 201 11.41 21.57 2.46
N CYS A 202 10.70 20.49 2.77
CA CYS A 202 10.29 20.18 4.15
C CYS A 202 10.97 18.90 4.64
N ASN A 203 11.42 18.93 5.90
CA ASN A 203 11.78 17.74 6.66
C ASN A 203 10.53 17.23 7.39
N TYR A 204 10.50 15.92 7.68
CA TYR A 204 9.41 15.28 8.38
C TYR A 204 9.92 14.47 9.57
N LEU A 205 9.24 14.61 10.71
CA LEU A 205 9.47 13.79 11.89
C LEU A 205 8.24 12.91 12.13
N ILE A 206 8.41 11.61 11.88
CA ILE A 206 7.38 10.58 12.06
C ILE A 206 7.35 10.15 13.52
N LEU A 207 6.26 10.46 14.20
CA LEU A 207 6.02 10.05 15.59
C LEU A 207 5.06 8.86 15.61
N VAL A 208 5.42 7.77 16.26
CA VAL A 208 4.56 6.57 16.38
C VAL A 208 4.54 6.08 17.81
N ALA A 209 3.35 5.85 18.36
CA ALA A 209 3.18 5.09 19.60
C ALA A 209 2.85 3.64 19.25
N THR A 210 3.48 2.68 19.93
CA THR A 210 3.24 1.26 19.69
C THR A 210 3.13 0.46 20.98
N SER A 211 2.44 -0.66 20.92
CA SER A 211 2.42 -1.72 21.93
C SER A 211 3.21 -2.97 21.47
N GLY A 212 3.98 -2.87 20.39
CA GLY A 212 4.75 -3.99 19.82
C GLY A 212 5.03 -3.80 18.33
N ASP A 213 4.55 -4.71 17.47
CA ASP A 213 5.03 -4.86 16.09
C ASP A 213 4.99 -3.61 15.22
N THR A 214 4.03 -2.68 15.44
CA THR A 214 3.96 -1.46 14.62
C THR A 214 5.25 -0.67 14.71
N GLY A 215 5.91 -0.67 15.87
CA GLY A 215 7.15 0.07 16.06
C GLY A 215 8.29 -0.54 15.26
N SER A 216 8.51 -1.85 15.42
CA SER A 216 9.51 -2.60 14.64
C SER A 216 9.30 -2.40 13.14
N ALA A 217 8.07 -2.56 12.64
CA ALA A 217 7.77 -2.46 11.22
C ALA A 217 7.97 -1.04 10.66
N VAL A 218 7.64 0.00 11.44
CA VAL A 218 7.90 1.40 11.06
C VAL A 218 9.41 1.66 11.02
N LEU A 219 10.15 1.26 12.05
CA LEU A 219 11.61 1.44 12.09
C LEU A 219 12.30 0.70 10.94
N SER A 220 11.86 -0.53 10.65
CA SER A 220 12.35 -1.33 9.54
C SER A 220 12.07 -0.67 8.20
N GLY A 221 10.83 -0.24 7.97
CA GLY A 221 10.40 0.41 6.73
C GLY A 221 11.14 1.72 6.45
N PHE A 222 11.14 2.67 7.38
CA PHE A 222 11.79 3.97 7.14
C PHE A 222 13.32 3.87 7.07
N ARG A 223 13.92 2.78 7.57
CA ARG A 223 15.35 2.52 7.39
C ARG A 223 15.71 2.17 5.94
N SER A 224 14.78 1.67 5.14
CA SER A 224 15.05 1.34 3.73
C SER A 224 15.23 2.57 2.85
N LEU A 225 14.74 3.74 3.30
CA LEU A 225 14.96 5.01 2.60
C LEU A 225 16.45 5.30 2.45
N ALA A 226 16.83 5.82 1.28
CA ALA A 226 18.21 6.16 0.92
C ALA A 226 18.35 7.64 0.54
N GLY A 227 19.59 8.10 0.42
CA GLY A 227 19.91 9.43 -0.10
C GLY A 227 19.20 10.59 0.62
N ALA A 228 18.63 11.50 -0.18
CA ALA A 228 17.96 12.70 0.32
C ALA A 228 16.70 12.38 1.13
N ASP A 229 15.96 11.34 0.78
CA ASP A 229 14.69 10.98 1.45
C ASP A 229 14.92 10.54 2.90
N ARG A 230 16.00 9.77 3.12
CA ARG A 230 16.45 9.40 4.46
C ARG A 230 16.87 10.62 5.27
N GLN A 231 17.53 11.59 4.65
CA GLN A 231 17.99 12.81 5.34
C GLN A 231 16.81 13.70 5.76
N LYS A 232 15.77 13.79 4.92
CA LYS A 232 14.57 14.59 5.20
C LYS A 232 13.59 13.91 6.16
N THR A 233 13.74 12.62 6.44
CA THR A 233 12.77 11.87 7.26
C THR A 233 13.39 11.33 8.53
N GLY A 234 12.94 11.85 9.67
CA GLY A 234 13.20 11.33 11.02
C GLY A 234 12.06 10.46 11.51
N VAL A 235 12.35 9.46 12.36
CA VAL A 235 11.35 8.56 12.96
C VAL A 235 11.64 8.37 14.45
N LEU A 236 10.63 8.61 15.27
CA LEU A 236 10.64 8.29 16.70
C LEU A 236 9.47 7.37 17.04
N VAL A 237 9.81 6.19 17.56
CA VAL A 237 8.84 5.22 18.06
C VAL A 237 8.83 5.23 19.58
N PHE A 238 7.69 5.59 20.17
CA PHE A 238 7.46 5.52 21.61
C PHE A 238 6.75 4.21 21.96
N PHE A 239 7.29 3.47 22.91
CA PHE A 239 6.68 2.24 23.41
C PHE A 239 6.78 2.18 24.93
N PRO A 240 5.80 1.56 25.62
CA PRO A 240 5.87 1.43 27.06
C PRO A 240 6.99 0.45 27.46
N GLU A 241 7.76 0.80 28.49
CA GLU A 241 8.89 0.00 28.99
C GLU A 241 8.45 -1.43 29.34
N GLU A 242 7.24 -1.51 29.90
CA GLU A 242 6.51 -2.73 30.24
C GLU A 242 5.29 -2.88 29.31
N GLY A 243 4.92 -4.10 28.96
CA GLY A 243 3.74 -4.38 28.11
C GLY A 243 4.04 -4.55 26.62
N VAL A 244 5.31 -4.66 26.25
CA VAL A 244 5.79 -5.14 24.94
C VAL A 244 6.57 -6.43 25.15
N SER A 245 6.47 -7.39 24.23
CA SER A 245 7.27 -8.64 24.34
C SER A 245 8.77 -8.36 24.22
N GLU A 246 9.59 -9.20 24.84
CA GLU A 246 11.05 -9.04 24.81
C GLU A 246 11.61 -9.04 23.38
N ILE A 247 11.09 -9.90 22.50
CA ILE A 247 11.52 -9.97 21.10
C ILE A 247 11.22 -8.65 20.37
N GLN A 248 10.02 -8.08 20.55
CA GLN A 248 9.65 -6.81 19.94
C GLN A 248 10.49 -5.65 20.51
N LYS A 249 10.78 -5.66 21.82
CA LYS A 249 11.64 -4.68 22.47
C LYS A 249 13.06 -4.73 21.90
N LEU A 250 13.64 -5.92 21.77
CA LEU A 250 14.96 -6.12 21.18
C LEU A 250 15.01 -5.68 19.72
N GLN A 251 13.99 -6.01 18.92
CA GLN A 251 13.88 -5.51 17.55
C GLN A 251 13.92 -3.98 17.52
N MET A 252 13.06 -3.29 18.29
CA MET A 252 13.01 -1.82 18.30
C MET A 252 14.30 -1.18 18.81
N MET A 253 14.90 -1.70 19.89
CA MET A 253 16.10 -1.15 20.52
C MET A 253 17.40 -1.44 19.75
N SER A 254 17.34 -2.30 18.72
CA SER A 254 18.46 -2.54 17.80
C SER A 254 18.70 -1.35 16.85
N TYR A 255 17.70 -0.47 16.64
CA TYR A 255 17.80 0.70 15.77
C TYR A 255 18.49 1.88 16.50
N ARG A 256 19.83 1.83 16.56
CA ARG A 256 20.66 2.82 17.29
C ARG A 256 21.32 3.89 16.44
N GLU A 257 21.32 3.75 15.11
CA GLU A 257 22.02 4.65 14.19
C GLU A 257 21.10 5.22 13.09
N GLY A 258 21.49 6.37 12.52
CA GLY A 258 20.67 7.09 11.52
C GLY A 258 19.47 7.83 12.11
N ASN A 259 18.45 8.08 11.29
CA ASN A 259 17.33 8.98 11.58
C ASN A 259 16.10 8.28 12.20
N ALA A 260 16.21 7.00 12.58
CA ALA A 260 15.14 6.24 13.21
C ALA A 260 15.56 5.78 14.62
N ARG A 261 14.74 6.07 15.64
CA ARG A 261 15.01 5.70 17.04
C ARG A 261 13.76 5.18 17.73
N ALA A 262 13.97 4.26 18.64
CA ALA A 262 12.96 3.82 19.60
C ALA A 262 13.22 4.47 20.96
N VAL A 263 12.14 4.90 21.63
CA VAL A 263 12.14 5.52 22.94
C VAL A 263 11.24 4.70 23.85
N SER A 264 11.86 4.06 24.83
CA SER A 264 11.13 3.37 25.89
C SER A 264 10.60 4.38 26.90
N VAL A 265 9.32 4.26 27.25
CA VAL A 265 8.61 5.20 28.13
C VAL A 265 8.16 4.46 29.37
N ARG A 266 8.51 4.95 30.56
CA ARG A 266 8.08 4.37 31.85
C ARG A 266 6.62 4.72 32.16
N ALA A 267 5.70 4.31 31.30
CA ALA A 267 4.25 4.51 31.39
C ALA A 267 3.52 3.45 30.55
N ASP A 268 2.18 3.55 30.46
CA ASP A 268 1.36 2.67 29.61
C ASP A 268 1.30 3.13 28.14
N PHE A 269 0.75 2.27 27.28
CA PHE A 269 0.57 2.57 25.85
C PHE A 269 -0.31 3.80 25.61
N ASP A 270 -1.37 3.97 26.41
CA ASP A 270 -2.29 5.09 26.27
C ASP A 270 -1.59 6.43 26.55
N PHE A 271 -0.64 6.46 27.49
CA PHE A 271 0.20 7.62 27.77
C PHE A 271 1.05 7.98 26.56
N CYS A 272 1.71 6.99 25.92
CA CYS A 272 2.47 7.22 24.68
C CYS A 272 1.57 7.84 23.60
N GLN A 273 0.37 7.28 23.39
CA GLN A 273 -0.58 7.81 22.40
C GLN A 273 -1.04 9.24 22.73
N ARG A 274 -1.41 9.51 23.99
CA ARG A 274 -1.83 10.84 24.44
C ARG A 274 -0.70 11.86 24.30
N SER A 275 0.53 11.47 24.61
CA SER A 275 1.71 12.35 24.51
C SER A 275 1.97 12.77 23.07
N ILE A 276 1.94 11.84 22.12
CA ILE A 276 2.07 12.16 20.70
C ILE A 276 0.93 13.10 20.27
N LYS A 277 -0.33 12.79 20.59
CA LYS A 277 -1.46 13.66 20.26
C LYS A 277 -1.30 15.08 20.82
N ARG A 278 -0.77 15.21 22.04
CA ARG A 278 -0.46 16.52 22.63
C ARG A 278 0.63 17.25 21.85
N MET A 279 1.72 16.58 21.46
CA MET A 279 2.78 17.19 20.64
C MET A 279 2.24 17.74 19.32
N PHE A 280 1.32 17.04 18.66
CA PHE A 280 0.64 17.53 17.45
C PHE A 280 -0.25 18.76 17.70
N GLY A 281 -0.90 18.83 18.86
CA GLY A 281 -1.76 19.96 19.24
C GLY A 281 -1.03 21.17 19.81
N GLU A 282 0.28 21.06 20.09
CA GLU A 282 1.07 22.10 20.74
C GLU A 282 1.70 23.03 19.69
N SER A 283 1.00 24.11 19.36
CA SER A 283 1.41 25.07 18.32
C SER A 283 2.80 25.69 18.54
N GLY A 284 3.23 25.84 19.80
CA GLY A 284 4.57 26.31 20.14
C GLY A 284 5.66 25.32 19.70
N LEU A 285 5.45 24.02 19.93
CA LEU A 285 6.37 22.97 19.53
C LEU A 285 6.40 22.83 18.00
N THR A 286 5.23 22.73 17.36
CA THR A 286 5.16 22.55 15.91
C THR A 286 5.68 23.77 15.16
N GLY A 287 5.38 24.98 15.64
CA GLY A 287 5.92 26.23 15.10
C GLY A 287 7.45 26.32 15.24
N HIS A 288 7.99 25.96 16.41
CA HIS A 288 9.44 25.92 16.62
C HIS A 288 10.14 24.93 15.68
N LEU A 289 9.60 23.71 15.53
CA LEU A 289 10.15 22.70 14.62
C LEU A 289 10.11 23.17 13.15
N ALA A 290 9.02 23.81 12.74
CA ALA A 290 8.88 24.33 11.39
C ALA A 290 9.86 25.48 11.11
N VAL A 291 10.03 26.43 12.04
CA VAL A 291 10.87 27.62 11.84
C VAL A 291 12.37 27.30 11.96
N GLU A 292 12.77 26.58 13.01
CA GLU A 292 14.19 26.36 13.31
C GLU A 292 14.79 25.18 12.51
N TYR A 293 13.98 24.17 12.20
CA TYR A 293 14.45 22.92 11.61
C TYR A 293 13.79 22.58 10.27
N GLY A 294 12.90 23.45 9.76
CA GLY A 294 12.12 23.17 8.55
C GLY A 294 11.33 21.86 8.65
N THR A 295 10.96 21.45 9.86
CA THR A 295 10.46 20.09 10.15
C THR A 295 8.97 20.10 10.51
N VAL A 296 8.22 19.23 9.83
CA VAL A 296 6.78 19.00 10.07
C VAL A 296 6.59 17.67 10.80
N LEU A 297 5.72 17.66 11.81
CA LEU A 297 5.34 16.40 12.48
C LEU A 297 4.37 15.62 11.59
N SER A 298 4.62 14.31 11.44
CA SER A 298 3.68 13.39 10.79
C SER A 298 3.64 12.05 11.52
N THR A 299 2.73 11.18 11.14
CA THR A 299 2.43 9.93 11.85
C THR A 299 2.19 8.79 10.87
N ALA A 300 2.78 7.63 11.13
CA ALA A 300 2.58 6.43 10.30
C ALA A 300 1.40 5.57 10.81
N ASN A 301 0.20 6.16 10.92
CA ASN A 301 -0.97 5.49 11.51
C ASN A 301 -1.66 4.50 10.56
N SER A 302 -2.31 3.48 11.11
CA SER A 302 -2.95 2.37 10.35
C SER A 302 -4.11 2.76 9.44
N ILE A 303 -4.50 4.03 9.48
CA ILE A 303 -5.58 4.64 8.71
C ILE A 303 -5.08 5.39 7.47
N ASN A 304 -3.77 5.60 7.34
CA ASN A 304 -3.18 6.23 6.16
C ASN A 304 -3.40 5.34 4.93
N TRP A 305 -3.76 5.93 3.78
CA TRP A 305 -4.03 5.18 2.56
C TRP A 305 -2.82 4.42 2.02
N ALA A 306 -1.60 4.93 2.21
CA ALA A 306 -0.37 4.19 1.91
C ALA A 306 -0.17 2.95 2.78
N ARG A 307 -0.89 2.82 3.92
CA ARG A 307 -0.94 1.57 4.71
C ARG A 307 -2.13 0.69 4.39
N LEU A 308 -3.25 1.28 3.96
CA LEU A 308 -4.48 0.54 3.71
C LEU A 308 -4.46 -0.17 2.35
N LEU A 309 -3.97 0.49 1.29
CA LEU A 309 -3.91 -0.10 -0.06
C LEU A 309 -3.03 -1.36 -0.11
N PRO A 310 -1.82 -1.41 0.48
CA PRO A 310 -1.05 -2.65 0.54
C PRO A 310 -1.76 -3.80 1.24
N GLN A 311 -2.64 -3.49 2.20
CA GLN A 311 -3.41 -4.53 2.89
C GLN A 311 -4.51 -5.12 2.00
N LEU A 312 -5.10 -4.30 1.12
CA LEU A 312 -6.04 -4.79 0.10
C LEU A 312 -5.36 -5.82 -0.80
N VAL A 313 -4.10 -5.60 -1.17
CA VAL A 313 -3.34 -6.48 -2.06
C VAL A 313 -3.23 -7.90 -1.52
N TYR A 314 -2.93 -8.11 -0.24
CA TYR A 314 -2.80 -9.48 0.26
C TYR A 314 -4.15 -10.20 0.36
N HIS A 315 -5.25 -9.50 0.65
CA HIS A 315 -6.60 -10.10 0.59
C HIS A 315 -6.94 -10.55 -0.82
N SER A 316 -6.68 -9.70 -1.81
CA SER A 316 -6.87 -10.03 -3.22
C SER A 316 -5.95 -11.17 -3.66
N SER A 317 -4.68 -11.14 -3.27
CA SER A 317 -3.71 -12.20 -3.60
C SER A 317 -4.08 -13.53 -2.99
N ALA A 318 -4.61 -13.57 -1.76
CA ALA A 318 -5.06 -14.82 -1.15
C ALA A 318 -6.15 -15.51 -1.97
N TYR A 319 -7.13 -14.74 -2.46
CA TYR A 319 -8.18 -15.26 -3.32
C TYR A 319 -7.61 -15.81 -4.64
N LEU A 320 -6.69 -15.05 -5.26
CA LEU A 320 -6.03 -15.45 -6.49
C LEU A 320 -5.13 -16.68 -6.30
N ASP A 321 -4.51 -16.86 -5.14
CA ASP A 321 -3.74 -18.06 -4.82
C ASP A 321 -4.61 -19.30 -4.68
N LEU A 322 -5.80 -19.17 -4.09
CA LEU A 322 -6.78 -20.26 -4.07
C LEU A 322 -7.27 -20.62 -5.48
N CYS A 323 -7.43 -19.63 -6.37
CA CYS A 323 -7.76 -19.86 -7.77
C CYS A 323 -6.62 -20.57 -8.51
N ARG A 324 -5.39 -20.08 -8.34
CA ARG A 324 -4.17 -20.66 -8.93
C ARG A 324 -3.96 -22.11 -8.48
N ALA A 325 -4.25 -22.41 -7.23
CA ALA A 325 -4.16 -23.76 -6.67
C ALA A 325 -5.32 -24.69 -7.09
N GLY A 326 -6.31 -24.20 -7.84
CA GLY A 326 -7.49 -24.98 -8.25
C GLY A 326 -8.42 -25.35 -7.09
N VAL A 327 -8.29 -24.68 -5.94
CA VAL A 327 -9.15 -24.89 -4.77
C VAL A 327 -10.55 -24.31 -5.02
N ILE A 328 -10.60 -23.18 -5.72
CA ILE A 328 -11.83 -22.49 -6.14
C ILE A 328 -11.69 -22.01 -7.58
N THR A 329 -12.81 -21.81 -8.25
CA THR A 329 -12.87 -21.07 -9.52
C THR A 329 -13.14 -19.59 -9.24
N PHE A 330 -12.59 -18.69 -10.05
CA PHE A 330 -12.90 -17.25 -9.93
C PHE A 330 -14.41 -17.01 -10.02
N GLY A 331 -14.98 -16.33 -9.03
CA GLY A 331 -16.42 -16.12 -8.86
C GLY A 331 -17.01 -16.91 -7.69
N GLU A 332 -16.36 -17.99 -7.26
CA GLU A 332 -16.78 -18.74 -6.07
C GLU A 332 -16.52 -17.92 -4.80
N PRO A 333 -17.52 -17.78 -3.91
CA PRO A 333 -17.38 -16.95 -2.73
C PRO A 333 -16.50 -17.59 -1.65
N VAL A 334 -15.63 -16.78 -1.02
CA VAL A 334 -14.88 -17.16 0.19
C VAL A 334 -15.33 -16.36 1.40
N ASP A 335 -15.11 -16.91 2.59
CA ASP A 335 -15.23 -16.16 3.85
C ASP A 335 -13.82 -15.88 4.40
N VAL A 336 -13.64 -14.74 5.06
CA VAL A 336 -12.36 -14.32 5.64
C VAL A 336 -12.55 -14.05 7.13
N CYS A 337 -11.78 -14.69 8.02
CA CYS A 337 -11.68 -14.31 9.45
C CYS A 337 -10.43 -13.48 9.67
N ILE A 338 -10.60 -12.32 10.28
CA ILE A 338 -9.54 -11.33 10.47
C ILE A 338 -9.37 -11.07 11.96
N PRO A 339 -8.23 -11.45 12.56
CA PRO A 339 -7.90 -11.02 13.92
C PRO A 339 -7.72 -9.50 13.92
N THR A 340 -8.65 -8.75 14.53
CA THR A 340 -8.72 -7.30 14.34
C THR A 340 -8.54 -6.52 15.65
N GLY A 341 -7.75 -5.46 15.56
CA GLY A 341 -7.60 -4.42 16.59
C GLY A 341 -8.18 -3.09 16.10
N ASN A 342 -7.41 -2.34 15.31
CA ASN A 342 -7.79 -1.00 14.82
C ASN A 342 -8.52 -1.01 13.46
N PHE A 343 -9.21 -2.09 13.12
CA PHE A 343 -10.08 -2.24 11.94
C PHE A 343 -9.44 -2.11 10.54
N GLY A 344 -8.23 -1.56 10.39
CA GLY A 344 -7.60 -1.33 9.08
C GLY A 344 -7.50 -2.58 8.19
N ASN A 345 -7.09 -3.72 8.75
CA ASN A 345 -7.03 -4.99 8.03
C ASN A 345 -8.44 -5.43 7.56
N ALA A 346 -9.44 -5.36 8.44
CA ALA A 346 -10.82 -5.67 8.08
C ALA A 346 -11.40 -4.72 7.01
N MET A 347 -11.07 -3.44 7.10
CA MET A 347 -11.48 -2.45 6.10
C MET A 347 -10.85 -2.75 4.73
N SER A 348 -9.59 -3.19 4.69
CA SER A 348 -8.93 -3.55 3.45
C SER A 348 -9.56 -4.78 2.77
N ALA A 349 -10.06 -5.76 3.54
CA ALA A 349 -10.85 -6.86 3.00
C ALA A 349 -12.19 -6.40 2.42
N LEU A 350 -12.86 -5.43 3.07
CA LEU A 350 -14.08 -4.83 2.54
C LEU A 350 -13.81 -4.09 1.23
N TYR A 351 -12.67 -3.41 1.12
CA TYR A 351 -12.30 -2.76 -0.13
C TYR A 351 -11.90 -3.75 -1.22
N ALA A 352 -11.22 -4.86 -0.90
CA ALA A 352 -10.99 -5.95 -1.85
C ALA A 352 -12.32 -6.51 -2.37
N LYS A 353 -13.30 -6.71 -1.48
CA LYS A 353 -14.66 -7.09 -1.86
C LYS A 353 -15.31 -6.06 -2.80
N ARG A 354 -15.21 -4.76 -2.48
CA ARG A 354 -15.77 -3.69 -3.32
C ARG A 354 -15.07 -3.55 -4.67
N MET A 355 -13.79 -3.93 -4.76
CA MET A 355 -13.00 -3.97 -5.99
C MET A 355 -13.38 -5.15 -6.91
N GLY A 356 -14.08 -6.16 -6.37
CA GLY A 356 -14.61 -7.28 -7.15
C GLY A 356 -14.20 -8.67 -6.67
N VAL A 357 -13.42 -8.78 -5.58
CA VAL A 357 -13.08 -10.09 -5.01
C VAL A 357 -14.35 -10.72 -4.41
N PRO A 358 -14.72 -11.96 -4.76
CA PRO A 358 -15.91 -12.66 -4.24
C PRO A 358 -15.83 -13.03 -2.74
N ILE A 359 -15.87 -12.04 -1.85
CA ILE A 359 -15.91 -12.25 -0.40
C ILE A 359 -17.37 -12.24 0.06
N ARG A 360 -17.86 -13.36 0.59
CA ARG A 360 -19.23 -13.47 1.12
C ARG A 360 -19.32 -12.81 2.49
N LYS A 361 -18.63 -13.34 3.51
CA LYS A 361 -18.58 -12.76 4.86
C LYS A 361 -17.15 -12.41 5.28
N SER A 362 -17.00 -11.28 5.95
CA SER A 362 -15.78 -10.89 6.67
C SER A 362 -16.06 -11.00 8.17
N HIS A 363 -15.52 -12.03 8.80
CA HIS A 363 -15.66 -12.28 10.23
C HIS A 363 -14.60 -11.50 11.01
N LEU A 364 -15.05 -10.64 11.92
CA LEU A 364 -14.17 -9.89 12.80
C LEU A 364 -13.87 -10.74 14.03
N CYS A 365 -12.63 -11.16 14.15
CA CYS A 365 -12.17 -12.01 15.23
C CYS A 365 -11.50 -11.07 16.26
N ILE A 366 -12.25 -10.66 17.29
CA ILE A 366 -11.82 -9.64 18.27
C ILE A 366 -11.44 -10.34 19.58
N GLN A 367 -10.25 -10.05 20.10
CA GLN A 367 -9.88 -10.49 21.45
C GLN A 367 -10.75 -9.74 22.48
N PRO A 368 -11.38 -10.42 23.46
CA PRO A 368 -12.21 -9.76 24.46
C PRO A 368 -11.38 -8.71 25.21
N GLN A 369 -11.67 -7.45 24.91
CA GLN A 369 -11.19 -6.27 25.61
C GLN A 369 -12.39 -5.71 26.39
N PRO A 370 -12.29 -5.45 27.70
CA PRO A 370 -13.42 -5.09 28.56
C PRO A 370 -14.30 -3.92 28.03
N HIS A 371 -13.77 -3.09 27.13
CA HIS A 371 -14.43 -1.88 26.61
C HIS A 371 -14.97 -1.96 25.17
N ARG A 372 -14.83 -3.09 24.45
CA ARG A 372 -15.23 -3.18 23.01
C ARG A 372 -16.33 -4.19 22.67
N HIS A 373 -16.87 -4.93 23.64
CA HIS A 373 -17.94 -5.91 23.39
C HIS A 373 -19.29 -5.29 22.94
N GLY A 374 -19.55 -4.02 23.23
CA GLY A 374 -20.85 -3.39 22.94
C GLY A 374 -21.09 -2.97 21.49
N LEU A 375 -20.06 -2.82 20.66
CA LEU A 375 -20.19 -2.20 19.32
C LEU A 375 -20.55 -3.17 18.19
N TYR A 376 -20.34 -4.48 18.35
CA TYR A 376 -20.46 -5.45 17.25
C TYR A 376 -21.65 -6.40 17.37
N HIS A 377 -22.29 -6.48 18.55
CA HIS A 377 -23.48 -7.32 18.76
C HIS A 377 -24.81 -6.55 18.64
N HIS A 378 -24.78 -5.22 18.68
CA HIS A 378 -25.96 -4.38 18.54
C HIS A 378 -25.66 -3.21 17.60
N GLY A 379 -25.87 -3.41 16.30
CA GLY A 379 -26.20 -2.26 15.45
C GLY A 379 -27.59 -1.75 15.87
N PRO A 380 -27.82 -0.44 16.05
CA PRO A 380 -29.18 0.05 16.19
C PRO A 380 -29.91 -0.18 14.87
N VAL A 381 -31.16 -0.66 14.97
CA VAL A 381 -32.10 -0.81 13.85
C VAL A 381 -32.33 0.52 13.16
#